data_AF-A0A932G0E5-F1
#
_entry.id   AF-A0A932G0E5-F1
#
_cell.length_a   1.000
_cell.length_b   1.000
_cell.length_c   1.000
_cell.angle_alpha   90.00
_cell.angle_beta   90.00
_cell.angle_gamma   90.00
#
_symmetry.space_group_name_H-M   'P 1'
#
loop_
_entity.id
_entity.type
_entity.pdbx_description
1 polymer ?
#
loop_
_entity_poly.entity_id
_entity_poly.type
_entity_poly.pdbx_seq_one_letter_code
_entity_poly.pdbx_strand_id
1 'polypeptide(L)'
;MNVIVRAVVLALLLTTAACAMGFQGSAHVENGPAGCQAKCQRWGMRLAGMVAVGEYSDGCICMAQDASASQAGSVAAVGPAAVGVITAVRQRQQAAAAAQHR
;
A
#
# COMPACT_ATOMS: atom_id res chain seq x y z
N MET A 1 35.94 -36.55 2.82
CA MET A 1 36.15 -35.26 3.51
C MET A 1 35.74 -34.02 2.71
N ASN A 2 36.02 -33.93 1.40
CA ASN A 2 35.80 -32.69 0.64
C ASN A 2 34.33 -32.29 0.41
N VAL A 3 33.40 -33.25 0.37
CA VAL A 3 31.97 -32.98 0.12
C VAL A 3 31.29 -32.35 1.33
N ILE A 4 31.60 -32.85 2.54
CA ILE A 4 31.03 -32.35 3.79
C ILE A 4 31.52 -30.92 4.06
N VAL A 5 32.81 -30.66 3.84
CA VAL A 5 33.39 -29.31 4.00
C VAL A 5 32.74 -28.31 3.03
N ARG A 6 32.50 -28.70 1.77
CA ARG A 6 31.81 -27.85 0.79
C ARG A 6 30.36 -27.57 1.14
N ALA A 7 29.63 -28.58 1.64
CA ALA A 7 28.24 -28.42 2.08
C ALA A 7 28.12 -27.49 3.29
N VAL A 8 29.03 -27.59 4.26
CA VAL A 8 29.07 -26.71 5.43
C VAL A 8 29.39 -25.26 5.03
N VAL A 9 30.31 -25.05 4.10
CA VAL A 9 30.63 -23.70 3.59
C VAL A 9 29.45 -23.09 2.85
N LEU A 10 28.74 -23.85 2.01
CA LEU A 10 27.54 -23.35 1.33
C LEU A 10 26.42 -23.00 2.31
N ALA A 11 26.21 -23.84 3.33
CA ALA A 11 25.20 -23.59 4.35
C ALA A 11 25.50 -22.32 5.16
N LEU A 12 26.77 -22.07 5.50
CA LEU A 12 27.19 -20.82 6.16
C LEU A 12 26.98 -19.58 5.29
N LEU A 13 27.20 -19.67 3.98
CA LEU A 13 27.01 -18.53 3.08
C LEU A 13 25.52 -18.15 2.96
N LEU A 14 24.63 -19.14 2.91
CA LEU A 14 23.18 -18.92 2.82
C LEU A 14 22.58 -18.26 4.07
N THR A 15 23.13 -18.51 5.26
CA THR A 15 22.64 -17.88 6.50
C THR A 15 23.03 -16.40 6.62
N THR A 16 24.12 -15.97 5.98
CA THR A 16 24.51 -14.54 5.98
C THR A 16 23.67 -13.67 5.04
N ALA A 17 23.00 -14.26 4.05
CA ALA A 17 22.17 -13.51 3.10
C ALA A 17 20.75 -13.22 3.60
N ALA A 18 20.32 -13.84 4.70
CA ALA A 18 18.94 -13.77 5.21
C ALA A 18 18.68 -12.62 6.20
N CYS A 19 19.69 -11.83 6.59
CA CYS A 19 19.57 -10.86 7.67
C CYS A 19 19.83 -9.41 7.21
N ALA A 20 19.09 -8.92 6.22
CA ALA A 20 19.12 -7.50 5.86
C ALA A 20 17.81 -6.97 5.26
N MET A 21 16.65 -7.47 5.70
CA MET A 21 15.38 -6.75 5.52
C MET A 21 15.32 -5.58 6.52
N GLY A 22 16.25 -4.64 6.40
CA GLY A 22 16.20 -3.36 7.08
C GLY A 22 15.26 -2.44 6.33
N PHE A 23 14.34 -1.78 7.02
CA PHE A 23 13.61 -0.67 6.44
C PHE A 23 14.62 0.45 6.11
N GLN A 24 14.93 0.64 4.83
CA GLN A 24 15.68 1.80 4.37
C GLN A 24 14.72 2.99 4.23
N GLY A 25 14.61 3.77 5.30
CA GLY A 25 13.83 5.00 5.32
C GLY A 25 13.93 5.71 6.65
N SER A 26 13.83 7.04 6.65
CA SER A 26 13.70 7.83 7.87
C SER A 26 12.32 7.58 8.46
N ALA A 27 12.25 7.10 9.70
CA ALA A 27 10.99 6.95 10.45
C ALA A 27 10.35 8.30 10.78
N HIS A 28 11.16 9.36 10.82
CA HIS A 28 10.75 10.74 11.08
C HIS A 28 10.92 11.60 9.83
N VAL A 29 10.01 12.57 9.63
CA VAL A 29 10.19 13.58 8.58
C VAL A 29 11.03 14.73 9.10
N GLU A 30 12.28 14.76 8.64
CA GLU A 30 13.20 15.89 8.85
C GLU A 30 12.56 17.21 8.41
N ASN A 31 12.56 18.22 9.28
CA ASN A 31 11.96 19.55 9.05
C ASN A 31 10.42 19.56 8.95
N GLY A 32 9.74 18.53 9.47
CA GLY A 32 8.28 18.50 9.61
C GLY A 32 7.54 18.75 8.29
N PRO A 33 6.52 19.64 8.24
CA PRO A 33 5.73 19.89 7.04
C PRO A 33 6.55 20.30 5.82
N ALA A 34 7.61 21.09 6.01
CA ALA A 34 8.49 21.52 4.92
C ALA A 34 9.25 20.34 4.29
N GLY A 35 9.70 19.40 5.11
CA GLY A 35 10.30 18.15 4.65
C GLY A 35 9.33 17.30 3.83
N CYS A 36 8.08 17.21 4.28
CA CYS A 36 7.03 16.52 3.54
C CYS A 36 6.70 17.19 2.22
N GLN A 37 6.68 18.53 2.18
CA GLN A 37 6.42 19.27 0.96
C GLN A 37 7.53 19.03 -0.08
N ALA A 38 8.80 19.11 0.32
CA ALA A 38 9.92 18.80 -0.56
C ALA A 38 9.87 17.34 -1.06
N LYS A 39 9.46 16.39 -0.20
CA LYS A 39 9.34 14.98 -0.56
C LYS A 39 8.24 14.75 -1.61
N CYS A 40 7.05 15.33 -1.41
CA CYS A 40 5.97 15.23 -2.39
C CYS A 40 6.31 15.92 -3.71
N GLN A 41 6.99 17.08 -3.68
CA GLN A 41 7.41 17.81 -4.88
C GLN A 41 8.40 17.02 -5.73
N ARG A 42 9.35 16.28 -5.11
CA ARG A 42 10.24 15.37 -5.85
C ARG A 42 9.50 14.28 -6.61
N TRP A 43 8.29 13.93 -6.19
CA TRP A 43 7.42 12.97 -6.85
C TRP A 43 6.41 13.62 -7.81
N GLY A 44 6.53 14.93 -8.08
CA GLY A 44 5.57 15.65 -8.92
C GLY A 44 4.17 15.75 -8.30
N MET A 45 4.07 15.60 -6.98
CA MET A 45 2.83 15.62 -6.21
C MET A 45 2.78 16.85 -5.30
N ARG A 46 1.58 17.19 -4.82
CA ARG A 46 1.41 18.21 -3.77
C ARG A 46 1.22 17.52 -2.41
N LEU A 47 1.64 18.18 -1.34
CA LEU A 47 1.41 17.70 0.01
C LEU A 47 -0.07 17.85 0.37
N ALA A 48 -0.73 16.76 0.73
CA ALA A 48 -2.12 16.76 1.22
C ALA A 48 -2.17 16.81 2.75
N GLY A 49 -1.19 16.24 3.45
CA GLY A 49 -1.11 16.28 4.90
C GLY A 49 0.03 15.45 5.47
N MET A 50 0.13 15.45 6.80
CA MET A 50 1.04 14.57 7.55
C MET A 50 0.23 13.62 8.42
N VAL A 51 0.77 12.43 8.66
CA VAL A 51 0.18 11.42 9.56
C VAL A 51 1.17 11.10 10.66
N ALA A 52 0.72 11.13 11.91
CA ALA A 52 1.48 10.62 13.04
C ALA A 52 1.27 9.10 13.14
N VAL A 53 2.35 8.34 13.12
CA VAL A 53 2.36 6.88 13.23
C VAL A 53 3.04 6.51 14.55
N GLY A 54 2.35 6.79 15.66
CA GLY A 54 2.90 6.61 17.01
C GLY A 54 3.81 7.76 17.46
N GLU A 55 4.52 7.55 18.58
CA GLU A 55 5.30 8.58 19.28
C GLU A 55 6.56 9.06 18.53
N TYR A 56 7.12 8.23 17.64
CA TYR A 56 8.42 8.48 17.00
C TYR A 56 8.40 8.41 15.48
N SER A 57 7.23 8.27 14.87
CA SER A 57 7.14 8.13 13.42
C SER A 57 6.05 9.01 12.85
N ASP A 58 6.36 9.58 11.70
CA ASP A 58 5.45 10.42 10.95
C ASP A 58 5.66 10.23 9.45
N GLY A 59 4.58 10.44 8.71
CA GLY A 59 4.52 10.19 7.28
C GLY A 59 3.91 11.37 6.52
N CYS A 60 4.23 11.43 5.23
CA CYS A 60 3.69 12.42 4.31
C CYS A 60 2.58 11.80 3.47
N ILE A 61 1.43 12.45 3.40
CA ILE A 61 0.34 12.11 2.49
C ILE A 61 0.49 13.01 1.26
N CYS A 62 0.95 12.45 0.15
CA CYS A 62 1.07 13.18 -1.12
C CYS A 62 -0.16 12.89 -1.99
N MET A 63 -0.68 13.92 -2.65
CA MET A 63 -1.73 13.77 -3.65
C MET A 63 -1.21 14.16 -5.02
N ALA A 64 -1.66 13.45 -6.05
CA ALA A 64 -1.43 13.87 -7.43
C ALA A 64 -1.90 15.32 -7.60
N GLN A 65 -1.15 16.10 -8.37
CA GLN A 65 -1.63 17.41 -8.78
C GLN A 65 -2.80 17.15 -9.73
N ASP A 66 -4.03 17.28 -9.22
CA ASP A 66 -5.24 17.03 -9.98
C ASP A 66 -5.15 17.72 -11.34
N ALA A 67 -5.12 16.94 -12.42
CA ALA A 67 -5.74 17.37 -13.66
C ALA A 67 -7.26 17.30 -13.44
N SER A 68 -7.79 18.24 -12.65
CA SER A 68 -9.22 18.45 -12.38
C SER A 68 -9.89 17.45 -11.42
N ALA A 69 -10.79 17.99 -10.61
CA ALA A 69 -11.76 17.29 -9.77
C ALA A 69 -12.74 16.42 -10.58
N SER A 70 -12.24 15.35 -11.22
CA SER A 70 -13.03 14.46 -12.09
C SER A 70 -12.59 13.02 -11.96
N GLN A 71 -12.63 12.50 -10.74
CA GLN A 71 -12.60 11.06 -10.46
C GLN A 71 -13.59 10.68 -9.35
N ALA A 72 -14.72 11.39 -9.29
CA ALA A 72 -15.98 10.73 -8.97
C ALA A 72 -16.37 9.90 -10.20
N GLY A 73 -15.88 8.66 -10.30
CA GLY A 73 -16.23 7.75 -11.39
C GLY A 73 -15.03 7.25 -12.19
N SER A 74 -14.14 6.51 -11.55
CA SER A 74 -13.27 5.58 -12.28
C SER A 74 -13.35 4.24 -11.57
N VAL A 75 -14.36 3.47 -11.98
CA VAL A 75 -14.47 2.04 -11.68
C VAL A 75 -13.32 1.34 -12.42
N ALA A 76 -12.12 1.42 -11.87
CA ALA A 76 -10.95 0.79 -12.42
C ALA A 76 -10.96 -0.71 -12.07
N ALA A 77 -11.15 -1.52 -13.12
CA ALA A 77 -10.85 -2.95 -13.18
C ALA A 77 -11.36 -3.81 -12.03
N VAL A 78 -12.67 -4.03 -12.01
CA VAL A 78 -13.28 -5.15 -11.27
C VAL A 78 -12.84 -6.44 -11.98
N GLY A 79 -11.86 -7.17 -11.43
CA GLY A 79 -11.51 -8.50 -11.93
C GLY A 79 -12.73 -9.44 -11.95
N PRO A 80 -12.74 -10.52 -12.75
CA PRO A 80 -13.92 -11.38 -12.93
C PRO A 80 -14.50 -11.91 -11.60
N ALA A 81 -13.66 -12.07 -10.57
CA ALA A 81 -14.09 -12.44 -9.22
C ALA A 81 -15.05 -11.43 -8.58
N ALA A 82 -14.84 -10.12 -8.79
CA ALA A 82 -15.68 -9.09 -8.18
C ALA A 82 -16.95 -8.78 -9.00
N VAL A 83 -17.00 -9.14 -10.29
CA VAL A 83 -18.26 -9.17 -11.07
C VAL A 83 -19.25 -10.18 -10.47
N GLY A 84 -18.76 -11.38 -10.08
CA GLY A 84 -19.58 -12.40 -9.43
C GLY A 84 -20.16 -11.95 -8.08
N VAL A 85 -19.42 -11.14 -7.31
CA VAL A 85 -19.91 -10.58 -6.04
C VAL A 85 -21.01 -9.55 -6.28
N ILE A 86 -20.84 -8.65 -7.26
CA ILE A 86 -21.83 -7.60 -7.55
C ILE A 86 -23.16 -8.21 -8.02
N THR A 87 -23.13 -9.25 -8.85
CA THR A 87 -24.35 -9.94 -9.30
C THR A 87 -25.04 -10.68 -8.15
N ALA A 88 -24.27 -11.33 -7.27
CA ALA A 88 -24.81 -12.00 -6.07
C ALA A 88 -25.48 -11.01 -5.09
N VAL A 89 -24.89 -9.83 -4.88
CA VAL A 89 -25.46 -8.78 -4.00
C VAL A 89 -26.76 -8.23 -4.57
N ARG A 90 -26.82 -7.96 -5.88
CA ARG A 90 -28.04 -7.45 -6.53
C ARG A 90 -29.21 -8.43 -6.43
N GLN A 91 -28.96 -9.72 -6.63
CA GLN A 91 -30.01 -10.74 -6.47
C GLN A 91 -30.56 -10.78 -5.05
N ARG A 92 -29.70 -10.68 -4.04
CA ARG A 92 -30.14 -10.66 -2.63
C ARG A 92 -30.96 -9.41 -2.29
N GLN A 93 -30.58 -8.26 -2.84
CA GLN A 93 -31.34 -7.01 -2.63
C GLN A 93 -32.74 -7.07 -3.25
N GLN A 94 -32.87 -7.62 -4.46
CA GLN A 94 -34.17 -7.78 -5.11
C GLN A 94 -35.07 -8.77 -4.36
N ALA A 95 -34.51 -9.88 -3.88
CA ALA A 95 -35.26 -10.84 -3.07
C ALA A 95 -35.72 -10.24 -1.74
N ALA A 96 -34.88 -9.45 -1.07
CA ALA A 96 -35.22 -8.75 0.16
C ALA A 96 -36.31 -7.68 -0.07
N ALA A 97 -36.22 -6.91 -1.15
CA ALA A 97 -37.23 -5.90 -1.50
C ALA A 97 -38.59 -6.53 -1.83
N ALA A 98 -38.60 -7.66 -2.54
CA ALA A 98 -39.84 -8.39 -2.84
C ALA A 98 -40.49 -9.00 -1.57
N ALA A 99 -39.69 -9.35 -0.56
CA ALA A 99 -40.19 -9.84 0.72
C ALA A 99 -40.78 -8.71 1.60
N GLN A 100 -40.36 -7.46 1.41
CA GLN A 100 -40.88 -6.31 2.17
C GLN A 100 -42.26 -5.82 1.70
N HIS A 101 -42.73 -6.26 0.53
CA HIS A 101 -44.03 -5.88 -0.04
C HIS A 101 -45.10 -6.98 0.07
N ARG A 102 -44.90 -7.97 0.94
CA ARG A 102 -45.94 -8.92 1.39
C ARG A 102 -46.29 -8.64 2.85
#